data_AF-A0A7L3AMJ9-F1
#
_entry.id   AF-A0A7L3AMJ9-F1
#
_cell.length_a   1.000
_cell.length_b   1.000
_cell.length_c   1.000
_cell.angle_alpha   90.00
_cell.angle_beta   90.00
_cell.angle_gamma   90.00
#
_symmetry.space_group_name_H-M   'P 1'
#
loop_
_entity.id
_entity.type
_entity.pdbx_description
1 polymer ?
#
loop_
_entity_poly.entity_id
_entity_poly.type
_entity_poly.pdbx_seq_one_letter_code
_entity_poly.pdbx_strand_id
1 'polypeptide(L)'
;KGIDREFYLLFSIFDENDSWYLNKNIEAFTGDPSKVDENDADFKESNKMHAVNGYLFGNLPGLAMCKDDKVSWHLIGLGSHYDMHGVHFQGNTIDLRGTTRDGLALFPHLSGTALMQPDRVGTFKVVCRTFDHFVGGMKHLYEVSSCRNTTRAQHQHRAMRIYYIAAEEVEWDYASNKSSEPKIYNVSSNEERPVLMSLMKEQKSLRVFRKTMGPFLGQATESLSKFRKAALISGVSCFDLGPLLHAEVGDSVLIVFKNKASRPYSVSAHGIEEVAALGKIFLSVSGEINTYRWNVPERSGPGKTDPNCITWVYYSTANFVK
;
A
#
# COMPACT_ATOMS: atom_id res chain seq x y z
N LYS A 1 -3.37 -6.09 -31.10
CA LYS A 1 -4.28 -7.24 -31.40
C LYS A 1 -4.34 -8.13 -30.17
N GLY A 2 -5.54 -8.56 -29.73
CA GLY A 2 -5.70 -9.44 -28.57
C GLY A 2 -5.72 -8.73 -27.20
N ILE A 3 -5.85 -7.41 -27.20
CA ILE A 3 -6.11 -6.56 -26.03
C ILE A 3 -7.51 -5.98 -26.24
N ASP A 4 -8.37 -6.06 -25.23
CA ASP A 4 -9.75 -5.56 -25.25
C ASP A 4 -9.79 -4.07 -24.86
N ARG A 5 -8.93 -3.63 -23.94
CA ARG A 5 -8.84 -2.24 -23.45
C ARG A 5 -7.40 -1.78 -23.25
N GLU A 6 -7.14 -0.52 -23.60
CA GLU A 6 -5.84 0.14 -23.40
C GLU A 6 -6.06 1.43 -22.62
N PHE A 7 -5.26 1.64 -21.58
CA PHE A 7 -5.28 2.86 -20.76
C PHE A 7 -3.89 3.47 -20.71
N TYR A 8 -3.84 4.81 -20.73
CA TYR A 8 -2.61 5.59 -20.65
C TYR A 8 -2.69 6.49 -19.43
N LEU A 9 -1.78 6.30 -18.46
CA LEU A 9 -1.73 7.08 -17.24
C LEU A 9 -0.37 7.74 -17.07
N LEU A 10 -0.38 9.06 -16.99
CA LEU A 10 0.74 9.91 -16.64
C LEU A 10 0.64 10.25 -15.16
N PHE A 11 1.60 9.75 -14.37
CA PHE A 11 1.78 10.11 -12.97
C PHE A 11 2.79 11.25 -12.89
N SER A 12 2.38 12.39 -12.35
CA SER A 12 3.25 13.55 -12.20
C SER A 12 2.73 14.48 -11.10
N ILE A 13 3.64 15.12 -10.39
CA ILE A 13 3.36 16.32 -9.63
C ILE A 13 3.43 17.50 -10.60
N PHE A 14 2.26 17.98 -11.03
CA PHE A 14 2.19 19.17 -11.87
C PHE A 14 2.44 20.40 -11.00
N ASP A 15 3.68 20.87 -11.00
CA ASP A 15 4.10 22.04 -10.25
C ASP A 15 3.75 23.32 -11.03
N GLU A 16 2.62 23.95 -10.68
CA GLU A 16 2.18 25.18 -11.36
C GLU A 16 3.06 26.39 -10.99
N ASN A 17 3.94 26.29 -9.99
CA ASN A 17 4.91 27.35 -9.70
C ASN A 17 5.93 27.53 -10.85
N ASP A 18 6.22 26.45 -11.58
CA ASP A 18 7.13 26.47 -12.73
C ASP A 18 6.39 26.73 -14.06
N SER A 19 5.08 26.95 -14.00
CA SER A 19 4.24 27.18 -15.17
C SER A 19 4.48 28.58 -15.75
N TRP A 20 4.62 28.65 -17.07
CA TRP A 20 4.64 29.94 -17.80
C TRP A 20 3.39 30.80 -17.57
N TYR A 21 2.32 30.20 -17.05
CA TYR A 21 1.04 30.86 -16.80
C TYR A 21 0.80 31.22 -15.33
N LEU A 22 1.79 31.05 -14.44
CA LEU A 22 1.62 31.33 -13.00
C LEU A 22 1.03 32.73 -12.73
N ASN A 23 1.63 33.78 -13.31
CA ASN A 23 1.15 35.15 -13.11
C ASN A 23 -0.30 35.34 -13.58
N LYS A 24 -0.69 34.71 -14.69
CA LYS A 24 -2.07 34.78 -15.18
C LYS A 24 -3.04 34.04 -14.25
N ASN A 25 -2.61 32.92 -13.68
CA ASN A 25 -3.41 32.17 -12.70
C ASN A 25 -3.58 32.98 -11.40
N ILE A 26 -2.51 33.64 -10.93
CA ILE A 26 -2.57 34.51 -9.75
C ILE A 26 -3.59 35.63 -9.98
N GLU A 27 -3.50 36.34 -11.11
CA GLU A 27 -4.42 37.42 -11.48
C GLU A 27 -5.88 36.95 -11.57
N ALA A 28 -6.10 35.75 -12.11
CA ALA A 28 -7.44 35.23 -12.37
C ALA A 28 -8.14 34.62 -11.13
N PHE A 29 -7.39 33.98 -10.22
CA PHE A 29 -7.98 33.08 -9.23
C PHE A 29 -7.78 33.45 -7.75
N THR A 30 -6.88 34.39 -7.43
CA THR A 30 -6.56 34.71 -6.01
C THR A 30 -7.42 35.82 -5.41
N GLY A 31 -8.23 36.51 -6.22
CA GLY A 31 -9.12 37.61 -5.81
C GLY A 31 -8.37 38.91 -5.48
N ASP A 32 -7.24 38.83 -4.77
CA ASP A 32 -6.32 39.94 -4.49
C ASP A 32 -4.86 39.53 -4.74
N PRO A 33 -4.37 39.67 -5.99
CA PRO A 33 -3.01 39.30 -6.38
C PRO A 33 -1.91 39.97 -5.55
N SER A 34 -2.17 41.15 -4.96
CA SER A 34 -1.18 41.92 -4.22
C SER A 34 -0.76 41.29 -2.89
N LYS A 35 -1.56 40.34 -2.38
CA LYS A 35 -1.31 39.62 -1.12
C LYS A 35 -0.58 38.31 -1.31
N VAL A 36 -0.33 37.90 -2.54
CA VAL A 36 0.34 36.63 -2.84
C VAL A 36 1.83 36.81 -2.65
N ASP A 37 2.41 36.02 -1.76
CA ASP A 37 3.86 35.85 -1.67
C ASP A 37 4.25 34.56 -2.40
N GLU A 38 4.84 34.69 -3.58
CA GLU A 38 5.31 33.55 -4.38
C GLU A 38 6.43 32.75 -3.70
N ASN A 39 7.09 33.32 -2.68
CA ASN A 39 8.12 32.62 -1.92
C ASN A 39 7.57 31.86 -0.71
N ASP A 40 6.31 32.08 -0.36
CA ASP A 40 5.65 31.39 0.74
C ASP A 40 5.58 29.87 0.46
N ALA A 41 5.92 29.08 1.47
CA ALA A 41 6.01 27.63 1.33
C ALA A 41 4.63 26.99 1.14
N ASP A 42 3.62 27.50 1.83
CA ASP A 42 2.25 26.98 1.74
C ASP A 42 1.62 27.37 0.38
N PHE A 43 1.91 28.56 -0.14
CA PHE A 43 1.56 28.95 -1.51
C PHE A 43 2.17 28.00 -2.54
N LYS A 44 3.48 27.76 -2.47
CA LYS A 44 4.15 26.82 -3.39
C LYS A 44 3.56 25.42 -3.31
N GLU A 45 3.31 24.93 -2.10
CA GLU A 45 2.71 23.60 -1.93
C GLU A 45 1.29 23.53 -2.47
N SER A 46 0.49 24.60 -2.33
CA SER A 46 -0.88 24.66 -2.87
C SER A 46 -0.94 24.55 -4.39
N ASN A 47 0.14 24.92 -5.08
CA ASN A 47 0.28 24.86 -6.54
C ASN A 47 0.87 23.53 -7.04
N LYS A 48 1.22 22.59 -6.14
CA LYS A 48 1.69 21.26 -6.52
C LYS A 48 0.53 20.29 -6.64
N MET A 49 0.21 19.93 -7.87
CA MET A 49 -0.93 19.07 -8.17
C MET A 49 -0.47 17.62 -8.37
N HIS A 50 -0.57 16.80 -7.32
CA HIS A 50 -0.22 15.37 -7.34
C HIS A 50 -1.23 14.54 -8.16
N ALA A 51 -1.14 14.59 -9.48
CA ALA A 51 -2.20 14.17 -10.38
C ALA A 51 -1.88 12.91 -11.21
N VAL A 52 -2.95 12.29 -11.72
CA VAL A 52 -2.85 11.32 -12.82
C VAL A 52 -3.59 11.87 -14.04
N ASN A 53 -2.90 12.03 -15.16
CA ASN A 53 -3.42 12.72 -16.36
C ASN A 53 -3.98 14.14 -16.07
N GLY A 54 -3.47 14.83 -15.05
CA GLY A 54 -3.99 16.14 -14.60
C GLY A 54 -5.24 16.08 -13.72
N TYR A 55 -5.72 14.88 -13.38
CA TYR A 55 -6.85 14.66 -12.48
C TYR A 55 -6.39 14.38 -11.05
N LEU A 56 -7.21 14.74 -10.06
CA LEU A 56 -6.91 14.69 -8.62
C LEU A 56 -8.08 14.07 -7.83
N PHE A 57 -7.81 13.53 -6.65
CA PHE A 57 -8.83 13.14 -5.66
C PHE A 57 -9.99 12.28 -6.21
N GLY A 58 -9.70 11.35 -7.12
CA GLY A 58 -10.70 10.42 -7.62
C GLY A 58 -11.51 10.89 -8.81
N ASN A 59 -11.22 12.07 -9.40
CA ASN A 59 -12.06 12.65 -10.46
C ASN A 59 -11.67 12.25 -11.90
N LEU A 60 -10.64 11.40 -12.11
CA LEU A 60 -10.25 10.87 -13.43
C LEU A 60 -11.37 9.98 -14.01
N PRO A 61 -12.00 10.37 -15.14
CA PRO A 61 -13.07 9.58 -15.75
C PRO A 61 -12.52 8.51 -16.71
N GLY A 62 -13.41 7.61 -17.15
CA GLY A 62 -13.16 6.75 -18.31
C GLY A 62 -12.34 5.49 -18.06
N LEU A 63 -11.93 5.20 -16.82
CA LEU A 63 -11.27 3.94 -16.45
C LEU A 63 -12.29 2.81 -16.23
N ALA A 64 -13.03 2.45 -17.28
CA ALA A 64 -14.05 1.42 -17.23
C ALA A 64 -13.71 0.25 -18.18
N MET A 65 -13.81 -0.98 -17.66
CA MET A 65 -13.56 -2.21 -18.40
C MET A 65 -14.55 -3.30 -17.98
N CYS A 66 -14.59 -4.38 -18.76
CA CYS A 66 -15.39 -5.54 -18.42
C CYS A 66 -14.57 -6.56 -17.64
N LYS A 67 -15.23 -7.32 -16.76
CA LYS A 67 -14.64 -8.53 -16.20
C LYS A 67 -14.14 -9.42 -17.34
N ASP A 68 -12.97 -10.04 -17.13
CA ASP A 68 -12.25 -10.91 -18.07
C ASP A 68 -11.65 -10.22 -19.31
N ASP A 69 -11.80 -8.90 -19.47
CA ASP A 69 -11.09 -8.14 -20.53
C ASP A 69 -9.57 -8.29 -20.37
N LYS A 70 -8.86 -8.42 -21.49
CA LYS A 70 -7.40 -8.26 -21.51
C LYS A 70 -7.10 -6.77 -21.58
N VAL A 71 -6.52 -6.25 -20.51
CA VAL A 71 -6.27 -4.82 -20.34
C VAL A 71 -4.77 -4.55 -20.38
N SER A 72 -4.37 -3.55 -21.17
CA SER A 72 -3.00 -3.04 -21.20
C SER A 72 -2.96 -1.66 -20.54
N TRP A 73 -2.16 -1.53 -19.49
CA TRP A 73 -1.92 -0.28 -18.79
C TRP A 73 -0.55 0.27 -19.20
N HIS A 74 -0.55 1.40 -19.90
CA HIS A 74 0.65 2.14 -20.27
C HIS A 74 0.84 3.29 -19.27
N LEU A 75 1.91 3.21 -18.50
CA LEU A 75 2.12 4.07 -17.34
C LEU A 75 3.41 4.85 -17.53
N ILE A 76 3.38 6.14 -17.26
CA ILE A 76 4.53 7.04 -17.43
C ILE A 76 4.68 7.87 -16.16
N GLY A 77 5.90 7.93 -15.62
CA GLY A 77 6.29 8.90 -14.61
C GLY A 77 6.99 10.09 -15.28
N LEU A 78 6.64 11.31 -14.89
CA LEU A 78 7.27 12.53 -15.39
C LEU A 78 7.38 13.55 -14.25
N GLY A 79 8.37 14.42 -14.33
CA GLY A 79 8.55 15.52 -13.38
C GLY A 79 9.96 15.59 -12.83
N SER A 80 10.07 15.86 -11.54
CA SER A 80 11.32 16.16 -10.82
C SER A 80 11.80 14.99 -9.96
N HIS A 81 12.83 15.19 -9.13
CA HIS A 81 13.27 14.17 -8.16
C HIS A 81 12.21 13.83 -7.10
N TYR A 82 11.16 14.64 -6.95
CA TYR A 82 10.00 14.31 -6.11
C TYR A 82 9.07 13.27 -6.74
N ASP A 83 9.15 13.03 -8.07
CA ASP A 83 8.28 12.11 -8.80
C ASP A 83 8.69 10.64 -8.68
N MET A 84 8.79 10.17 -7.44
CA MET A 84 8.96 8.75 -7.10
C MET A 84 7.59 8.12 -6.85
N HIS A 85 7.00 7.52 -7.87
CA HIS A 85 5.62 7.03 -7.81
C HIS A 85 5.57 5.51 -7.59
N GLY A 86 5.00 5.09 -6.47
CA GLY A 86 4.63 3.69 -6.25
C GLY A 86 3.22 3.40 -6.74
N VAL A 87 3.03 3.19 -8.04
CA VAL A 87 1.70 2.91 -8.62
C VAL A 87 1.20 1.57 -8.11
N HIS A 88 -0.03 1.51 -7.61
CA HIS A 88 -0.66 0.31 -7.09
C HIS A 88 -2.10 0.18 -7.57
N PHE A 89 -2.45 -1.02 -8.03
CA PHE A 89 -3.80 -1.41 -8.42
C PHE A 89 -4.44 -2.23 -7.29
N GLN A 90 -5.41 -1.63 -6.61
CA GLN A 90 -6.13 -2.30 -5.54
C GLN A 90 -7.03 -3.40 -6.11
N GLY A 91 -7.01 -4.59 -5.48
CA GLY A 91 -7.94 -5.69 -5.74
C GLY A 91 -7.63 -6.57 -6.95
N ASN A 92 -6.80 -6.10 -7.89
CA ASN A 92 -6.36 -6.86 -9.05
C ASN A 92 -4.83 -6.82 -9.15
N THR A 93 -4.24 -7.90 -9.66
CA THR A 93 -2.81 -7.99 -9.95
C THR A 93 -2.53 -7.70 -11.42
N ILE A 94 -1.27 -7.46 -11.72
CA ILE A 94 -0.75 -7.19 -13.05
C ILE A 94 0.35 -8.20 -13.40
N ASP A 95 0.42 -8.60 -14.66
CA ASP A 95 1.61 -9.21 -15.25
C ASP A 95 2.53 -8.08 -15.74
N LEU A 96 3.69 -8.00 -15.10
CA LEU A 96 4.79 -7.11 -15.48
C LEU A 96 5.93 -7.98 -16.01
N ARG A 97 5.99 -8.11 -17.34
CA ARG A 97 7.05 -8.85 -18.06
C ARG A 97 7.23 -10.30 -17.59
N GLY A 98 6.12 -11.00 -17.33
CA GLY A 98 6.09 -12.39 -16.88
C GLY A 98 6.08 -12.57 -15.37
N THR A 99 6.18 -11.48 -14.59
CA THR A 99 6.09 -11.52 -13.13
C THR A 99 4.76 -10.96 -12.63
N THR A 100 4.18 -11.60 -11.62
CA THR A 100 2.96 -11.14 -10.96
C THR A 100 3.31 -10.03 -9.96
N ARG A 101 2.77 -8.84 -10.19
CA ARG A 101 2.88 -7.70 -9.29
C ARG A 101 1.49 -7.13 -9.06
N ASP A 102 1.36 -6.13 -8.20
CA ASP A 102 0.11 -5.36 -8.04
C ASP A 102 0.38 -3.85 -8.23
N GLY A 103 1.54 -3.53 -8.77
CA GLY A 103 2.07 -2.20 -8.85
C GLY A 103 3.47 -2.17 -9.44
N LEU A 104 3.97 -0.97 -9.66
CA LEU A 104 5.30 -0.73 -10.21
C LEU A 104 5.77 0.66 -9.76
N ALA A 105 7.09 0.82 -9.67
CA ALA A 105 7.70 2.12 -9.44
C ALA A 105 7.85 2.88 -10.76
N LEU A 106 7.48 4.15 -10.77
CA LEU A 106 7.76 5.10 -11.85
C LEU A 106 8.60 6.25 -11.30
N PHE A 107 9.54 6.70 -12.13
CA PHE A 107 10.45 7.82 -11.87
C PHE A 107 10.34 8.78 -13.06
N PRO A 108 10.92 9.99 -13.00
CA PRO A 108 10.94 10.89 -14.15
C PRO A 108 11.42 10.22 -15.43
N HIS A 109 10.63 10.38 -16.50
CA HIS A 109 10.85 9.81 -17.83
C HIS A 109 10.83 8.28 -17.90
N LEU A 110 10.41 7.59 -16.84
CA LEU A 110 10.25 6.14 -16.86
C LEU A 110 8.85 5.78 -17.36
N SER A 111 8.78 4.84 -18.30
CA SER A 111 7.52 4.26 -18.76
C SER A 111 7.50 2.75 -18.57
N GLY A 112 6.34 2.21 -18.19
CA GLY A 112 6.09 0.77 -18.07
C GLY A 112 4.79 0.39 -18.75
N THR A 113 4.72 -0.84 -19.25
CA THR A 113 3.46 -1.44 -19.71
C THR A 113 3.19 -2.69 -18.89
N ALA A 114 2.00 -2.76 -18.31
CA ALA A 114 1.55 -3.87 -17.50
C ALA A 114 0.25 -4.44 -18.05
N LEU A 115 0.12 -5.77 -18.00
CA LEU A 115 -1.09 -6.45 -18.45
C LEU A 115 -1.94 -6.82 -17.25
N MET A 116 -3.26 -6.68 -17.37
CA MET A 116 -4.21 -7.04 -16.33
C MET A 116 -5.37 -7.81 -16.96
N GLN A 117 -5.90 -8.77 -16.22
CA GLN A 117 -7.18 -9.40 -16.53
C GLN A 117 -8.04 -9.39 -15.26
N PRO A 118 -8.97 -8.43 -15.11
CA PRO A 118 -9.73 -8.29 -13.89
C PRO A 118 -10.78 -9.41 -13.78
N ASP A 119 -10.82 -10.08 -12.63
CA ASP A 119 -11.66 -11.27 -12.41
C ASP A 119 -12.87 -11.00 -11.51
N ARG A 120 -12.99 -9.79 -10.97
CA ARG A 120 -14.05 -9.41 -10.05
C ARG A 120 -14.69 -8.10 -10.47
N VAL A 121 -16.02 -8.10 -10.45
CA VAL A 121 -16.86 -6.91 -10.68
C VAL A 121 -16.81 -6.02 -9.46
N GLY A 122 -16.69 -4.71 -9.68
CA GLY A 122 -16.68 -3.71 -8.63
C GLY A 122 -15.93 -2.44 -9.01
N THR A 123 -15.86 -1.53 -8.05
CA THR A 123 -15.05 -0.31 -8.15
C THR A 123 -13.79 -0.49 -7.33
N PHE A 124 -12.66 -0.26 -7.96
CA PHE A 124 -11.33 -0.45 -7.40
C PHE A 124 -10.55 0.85 -7.50
N LYS A 125 -9.34 0.88 -6.92
CA LYS A 125 -8.49 2.06 -6.93
C LYS A 125 -7.18 1.82 -7.68
N VAL A 126 -6.76 2.81 -8.45
CA VAL A 126 -5.38 2.96 -8.91
C VAL A 126 -4.78 4.16 -8.20
N VAL A 127 -3.73 3.95 -7.42
CA VAL A 127 -3.20 4.98 -6.52
C VAL A 127 -1.69 5.03 -6.56
N CYS A 128 -1.12 6.19 -6.24
CA CYS A 128 0.27 6.25 -5.81
C CYS A 128 0.36 5.94 -4.31
N ARG A 129 1.26 5.04 -3.92
CA ARG A 129 1.48 4.62 -2.53
C ARG A 129 2.56 5.44 -1.83
N THR A 130 3.23 6.33 -2.54
CA THR A 130 4.08 7.36 -1.92
C THR A 130 3.18 8.27 -1.08
N PHE A 131 3.44 8.34 0.22
CA PHE A 131 2.47 8.88 1.19
C PHE A 131 2.05 10.31 0.89
N ASP A 132 3.01 11.17 0.59
CA ASP A 132 2.75 12.56 0.23
C ASP A 132 1.83 12.66 -1.01
N HIS A 133 2.14 11.90 -2.06
CA HIS A 133 1.36 11.91 -3.30
C HIS A 133 -0.06 11.38 -3.09
N PHE A 134 -0.21 10.34 -2.26
CA PHE A 134 -1.52 9.80 -1.90
C PHE A 134 -2.40 10.82 -1.16
N VAL A 135 -1.80 11.57 -0.23
CA VAL A 135 -2.49 12.63 0.52
C VAL A 135 -2.83 13.79 -0.41
N GLY A 136 -1.89 14.22 -1.25
CA GLY A 136 -2.02 15.26 -2.27
C GLY A 136 -3.02 14.95 -3.39
N GLY A 137 -3.55 13.73 -3.46
CA GLY A 137 -4.71 13.41 -4.29
C GLY A 137 -4.43 12.46 -5.45
N MET A 138 -3.24 11.86 -5.54
CA MET A 138 -2.85 10.92 -6.58
C MET A 138 -3.49 9.53 -6.37
N LYS A 139 -4.81 9.49 -6.49
CA LYS A 139 -5.67 8.33 -6.25
C LYS A 139 -6.92 8.42 -7.11
N HIS A 140 -7.17 7.39 -7.89
CA HIS A 140 -8.31 7.31 -8.80
C HIS A 140 -9.04 5.99 -8.71
N LEU A 141 -10.23 5.96 -9.31
CA LEU A 141 -11.08 4.79 -9.36
C LEU A 141 -11.02 4.17 -10.75
N TYR A 142 -11.09 2.85 -10.82
CA TYR A 142 -11.41 2.14 -12.06
C TYR A 142 -12.57 1.18 -11.81
N GLU A 143 -13.41 1.02 -12.82
CA GLU A 143 -14.63 0.22 -12.74
C GLU A 143 -14.50 -1.05 -13.58
N VAL A 144 -14.87 -2.17 -12.98
CA VAL A 144 -14.98 -3.46 -13.65
C VAL A 144 -16.45 -3.87 -13.63
N SER A 145 -17.09 -3.85 -14.79
CA SER A 145 -18.51 -4.17 -14.93
C SER A 145 -18.73 -5.59 -15.45
N SER A 146 -19.91 -6.15 -15.19
CA SER A 146 -20.32 -7.45 -15.74
C SER A 146 -20.88 -7.28 -17.15
N CYS A 147 -20.04 -7.36 -18.19
CA CYS A 147 -20.49 -7.17 -19.58
C CYS A 147 -20.82 -8.46 -20.32
N ARG A 148 -20.28 -9.60 -19.87
CA ARG A 148 -20.48 -10.91 -20.50
C ARG A 148 -21.05 -11.86 -19.45
N ASN A 149 -22.06 -12.65 -19.83
CA ASN A 149 -22.56 -13.76 -19.00
C ASN A 149 -21.61 -14.95 -19.11
N THR A 150 -20.39 -14.79 -18.64
CA THR A 150 -19.42 -15.88 -18.50
C THR A 150 -19.56 -16.46 -17.09
N THR A 151 -20.36 -17.51 -16.95
CA THR A 151 -20.31 -18.39 -15.77
C THR A 151 -19.03 -19.20 -15.84
N ARG A 152 -17.90 -18.58 -15.46
CA ARG A 152 -16.70 -19.34 -15.13
C ARG A 152 -17.01 -20.07 -13.82
N ALA A 153 -16.81 -21.40 -13.81
CA ALA A 153 -17.00 -22.19 -12.60
C ALA A 153 -16.18 -21.55 -11.46
N GLN A 154 -16.82 -21.34 -10.30
CA GLN A 154 -16.09 -20.94 -9.09
C GLN A 154 -14.98 -21.97 -8.88
N HIS A 155 -13.72 -21.51 -8.86
CA HIS A 155 -12.61 -22.36 -8.53
C HIS A 155 -12.85 -22.93 -7.13
N GLN A 156 -12.97 -24.26 -7.04
CA GLN A 156 -13.07 -24.94 -5.76
C GLN A 156 -11.78 -24.67 -4.99
N HIS A 157 -11.91 -24.00 -3.84
CA HIS A 157 -10.77 -23.75 -2.98
C HIS A 157 -10.26 -25.08 -2.40
N ARG A 158 -8.96 -25.34 -2.52
CA ARG A 158 -8.34 -26.59 -2.08
C ARG A 158 -8.35 -26.71 -0.56
N ALA A 159 -7.72 -25.76 0.12
CA ALA A 159 -7.61 -25.76 1.57
C ALA A 159 -8.01 -24.41 2.17
N MET A 160 -8.57 -24.45 3.39
CA MET A 160 -8.82 -23.26 4.20
C MET A 160 -7.76 -23.16 5.29
N ARG A 161 -6.97 -22.08 5.25
CA ARG A 161 -5.92 -21.78 6.23
C ARG A 161 -6.41 -20.70 7.19
N ILE A 162 -6.45 -21.01 8.47
CA ILE A 162 -6.96 -20.10 9.49
C ILE A 162 -5.78 -19.48 10.25
N TYR A 163 -5.75 -18.16 10.35
CA TYR A 163 -4.79 -17.41 11.16
C TYR A 163 -5.50 -16.53 12.18
N TYR A 164 -4.94 -16.50 13.39
CA TYR A 164 -5.35 -15.59 14.44
C TYR A 164 -4.32 -14.46 14.52
N ILE A 165 -4.79 -13.21 14.41
CA ILE A 165 -3.96 -12.00 14.40
C ILE A 165 -4.56 -10.99 15.38
N ALA A 166 -3.73 -10.22 16.07
CA ALA A 166 -4.19 -9.11 16.89
C ALA A 166 -3.41 -7.82 16.60
N ALA A 167 -4.08 -6.68 16.72
CA ALA A 167 -3.43 -5.38 16.82
C ALA A 167 -3.31 -5.01 18.30
N GLU A 168 -2.09 -4.75 18.76
CA GLU A 168 -1.76 -4.41 20.15
C GLU A 168 -0.86 -3.19 20.15
N GLU A 169 -0.98 -2.32 21.16
CA GLU A 169 -0.04 -1.21 21.34
C GLU A 169 1.07 -1.68 22.27
N VAL A 170 2.32 -1.50 21.84
CA VAL A 170 3.51 -1.85 22.61
C VAL A 170 4.49 -0.69 22.57
N GLU A 171 5.37 -0.61 23.56
CA GLU A 171 6.52 0.28 23.49
C GLU A 171 7.62 -0.40 22.67
N TRP A 172 8.21 0.35 21.73
CA TRP A 172 9.21 -0.17 20.82
C TRP A 172 10.50 0.65 20.89
N ASP A 173 11.63 -0.05 21.01
CA ASP A 173 12.97 0.54 21.01
C ASP A 173 13.76 0.09 19.79
N TYR A 174 13.87 0.99 18.81
CA TYR A 174 14.62 0.78 17.57
C TYR A 174 16.12 0.52 17.80
N ALA A 175 16.68 0.95 18.93
CA ALA A 175 18.08 0.71 19.27
C ALA A 175 18.23 0.28 20.73
N SER A 176 17.62 -0.86 21.03
CA SER A 176 17.76 -1.51 22.33
C SER A 176 19.23 -1.77 22.75
N ASN A 177 20.15 -1.95 21.79
CA ASN A 177 21.58 -2.09 22.07
C ASN A 177 22.37 -0.83 21.68
N LYS A 178 22.37 0.15 22.57
CA LYS A 178 23.10 1.43 22.43
C LYS A 178 24.63 1.26 22.36
N SER A 179 25.15 0.12 22.81
CA SER A 179 26.60 -0.13 22.84
C SER A 179 27.19 -0.52 21.48
N SER A 180 26.35 -0.98 20.55
CA SER A 180 26.73 -1.34 19.16
C SER A 180 26.28 -0.30 18.15
N GLU A 181 25.84 0.88 18.59
CA GLU A 181 25.40 1.93 17.69
C GLU A 181 26.58 2.47 16.86
N PRO A 182 26.44 2.55 15.52
CA PRO A 182 27.42 3.25 14.72
C PRO A 182 27.46 4.71 15.18
N LYS A 183 28.68 5.20 15.45
CA LYS A 183 28.91 6.61 15.80
C LYS A 183 29.17 7.38 14.51
N ILE A 184 28.53 8.53 14.34
CA ILE A 184 28.92 9.49 13.29
C ILE A 184 30.01 10.37 13.87
N TYR A 185 31.11 10.45 13.14
CA TYR A 185 32.17 11.41 13.40
C TYR A 185 31.80 12.75 12.76
N ASN A 186 31.57 13.78 13.57
CA ASN A 186 31.35 15.11 13.03
C ASN A 186 32.69 15.79 12.72
N VAL A 187 33.03 15.86 11.43
CA VAL A 187 34.28 16.45 10.93
C VAL A 187 34.42 17.92 11.32
N SER A 188 33.31 18.66 11.51
CA SER A 188 33.38 20.09 11.85
C SER A 188 33.62 20.37 13.33
N SER A 189 33.27 19.43 14.21
CA SER A 189 33.35 19.63 15.67
C SER A 189 34.30 18.67 16.39
N ASN A 190 34.94 17.72 15.67
CA ASN A 190 35.81 16.69 16.25
C ASN A 190 35.14 15.87 17.36
N GLU A 191 33.82 15.68 17.28
CA GLU A 191 33.04 14.92 18.27
C GLU A 191 32.41 13.66 17.63
N GLU A 192 32.42 12.56 18.38
CA GLU A 192 31.65 11.36 18.05
C GLU A 192 30.26 11.46 18.69
N ARG A 193 29.20 11.33 17.88
CA ARG A 193 27.83 11.28 18.39
C ARG A 193 27.10 10.02 17.90
N PRO A 194 26.30 9.35 18.75
CA PRO A 194 25.48 8.24 18.31
C PRO A 194 24.45 8.72 17.28
N VAL A 195 24.36 8.05 16.13
CA VAL A 195 23.50 8.45 14.99
C VAL A 195 22.05 8.64 15.43
N LEU A 196 21.54 7.68 16.19
CA LEU A 196 20.12 7.57 16.47
C LEU A 196 19.62 8.64 17.46
N MET A 197 20.44 8.97 18.47
CA MET A 197 20.16 10.03 19.43
C MET A 197 20.11 11.42 18.78
N SER A 198 20.82 11.63 17.67
CA SER A 198 20.79 12.90 16.94
C SER A 198 19.54 13.08 16.07
N LEU A 199 18.97 11.98 15.58
CA LEU A 199 17.80 11.95 14.68
C LEU A 199 16.48 11.81 15.43
N MET A 200 16.46 11.10 16.56
CA MET A 200 15.25 10.89 17.37
C MET A 200 15.15 11.95 18.47
N LYS A 201 14.70 13.16 18.12
CA LYS A 201 14.40 14.23 19.11
C LYS A 201 13.18 13.92 19.98
N GLU A 202 12.34 12.95 19.60
CA GLU A 202 11.18 12.51 20.36
C GLU A 202 11.09 10.98 20.34
N GLN A 203 11.20 10.33 21.50
CA GLN A 203 10.81 8.94 21.68
C GLN A 203 9.29 8.85 21.50
N LYS A 204 8.82 8.72 20.27
CA LYS A 204 7.41 8.41 20.02
C LYS A 204 7.22 6.91 20.20
N SER A 205 6.31 6.55 21.11
CA SER A 205 5.82 5.19 21.28
C SER A 205 5.29 4.67 19.95
N LEU A 206 6.02 3.74 19.35
CA LEU A 206 5.61 3.11 18.10
C LEU A 206 4.60 2.01 18.42
N ARG A 207 3.38 2.10 17.88
CA ARG A 207 2.34 1.08 18.07
C ARG A 207 2.62 -0.11 17.16
N VAL A 208 3.33 -1.14 17.66
CA VAL A 208 3.64 -2.34 16.86
C VAL A 208 2.58 -3.42 17.01
N PHE A 209 2.03 -3.88 15.89
CA PHE A 209 1.11 -5.00 15.79
C PHE A 209 1.76 -6.30 16.29
N ARG A 210 1.38 -6.80 17.47
CA ARG A 210 1.91 -8.05 18.02
C ARG A 210 0.93 -9.22 17.90
N LYS A 211 1.43 -10.37 17.43
CA LYS A 211 0.65 -11.61 17.22
C LYS A 211 0.68 -12.55 18.43
N THR A 212 -0.41 -13.31 18.61
CA THR A 212 -0.43 -14.65 19.21
C THR A 212 -0.92 -15.68 18.19
N MET A 213 -0.22 -16.82 18.04
CA MET A 213 -0.75 -18.01 17.34
C MET A 213 -1.38 -18.91 18.39
N GLY A 214 -2.71 -18.93 18.45
CA GLY A 214 -3.49 -19.85 19.27
C GLY A 214 -4.98 -19.48 19.22
N PRO A 215 -5.89 -20.44 19.50
CA PRO A 215 -7.28 -20.10 19.71
C PRO A 215 -7.38 -19.03 20.80
N PHE A 216 -8.22 -18.01 20.59
CA PHE A 216 -8.41 -16.89 21.52
C PHE A 216 -8.93 -17.32 22.93
N LEU A 217 -9.11 -18.62 23.16
CA LEU A 217 -9.36 -19.19 24.49
C LEU A 217 -8.06 -19.27 25.30
N GLY A 218 -7.91 -18.33 26.25
CA GLY A 218 -7.35 -18.61 27.58
C GLY A 218 -5.84 -18.83 27.75
N GLN A 219 -5.03 -18.95 26.71
CA GLN A 219 -3.57 -19.18 26.85
C GLN A 219 -2.73 -18.08 26.17
N ALA A 220 -2.93 -16.82 26.56
CA ALA A 220 -2.11 -15.70 26.06
C ALA A 220 -0.75 -15.57 26.76
N THR A 221 -0.50 -16.29 27.87
CA THR A 221 0.73 -16.18 28.66
C THR A 221 1.78 -17.24 28.32
N GLU A 222 1.41 -18.43 27.86
CA GLU A 222 2.37 -19.52 27.58
C GLU A 222 3.00 -19.50 26.17
N SER A 223 2.38 -18.83 25.19
CA SER A 223 2.91 -18.79 23.80
C SER A 223 4.06 -17.79 23.60
N LEU A 224 4.21 -16.81 24.50
CA LEU A 224 5.23 -15.75 24.44
C LEU A 224 6.66 -16.29 24.56
N SER A 225 6.87 -17.32 25.38
CA SER A 225 8.19 -17.93 25.60
C SER A 225 8.64 -18.79 24.41
N LYS A 226 7.69 -19.49 23.75
CA LYS A 226 7.95 -20.32 22.57
C LYS A 226 8.31 -19.51 21.33
N PHE A 227 7.65 -18.37 21.10
CA PHE A 227 7.96 -17.51 19.94
C PHE A 227 9.28 -16.73 20.11
N ARG A 228 9.63 -16.29 21.32
CA ARG A 228 10.98 -15.75 21.59
C ARG A 228 12.06 -16.75 21.17
N LYS A 229 11.89 -18.04 21.51
CA LYS A 229 12.79 -19.11 21.08
C LYS A 229 12.80 -19.31 19.56
N ALA A 230 11.66 -19.36 18.90
CA ALA A 230 11.60 -19.58 17.44
C ALA A 230 12.19 -18.42 16.60
N ALA A 231 12.00 -17.17 17.03
CA ALA A 231 12.60 -15.99 16.39
C ALA A 231 14.13 -15.95 16.62
N LEU A 232 14.59 -16.34 17.81
CA LEU A 232 16.03 -16.48 18.11
C LEU A 232 16.71 -17.59 17.29
N ILE A 233 15.99 -18.67 16.97
CA ILE A 233 16.55 -19.83 16.22
C ILE A 233 16.74 -19.53 14.72
N SER A 234 15.99 -18.58 14.15
CA SER A 234 16.06 -18.28 12.71
C SER A 234 17.01 -17.14 12.33
N GLY A 235 17.60 -16.42 13.31
CA GLY A 235 18.54 -15.34 13.05
C GLY A 235 17.95 -14.10 12.34
N VAL A 236 16.63 -14.07 12.11
CA VAL A 236 15.97 -12.96 11.42
C VAL A 236 15.44 -11.97 12.46
N SER A 237 16.11 -10.83 12.59
CA SER A 237 15.61 -9.65 13.30
C SER A 237 14.43 -9.05 12.53
N CYS A 238 13.24 -9.63 12.72
CA CYS A 238 12.03 -9.24 12.01
C CYS A 238 10.95 -8.74 12.99
N PHE A 239 11.37 -8.00 14.03
CA PHE A 239 10.51 -7.75 15.17
C PHE A 239 9.39 -6.71 14.91
N ASP A 240 9.51 -5.89 13.85
CA ASP A 240 8.51 -4.89 13.46
C ASP A 240 7.47 -5.40 12.44
N LEU A 241 7.73 -6.52 11.79
CA LEU A 241 6.76 -7.11 10.86
C LEU A 241 5.79 -7.99 11.62
N GLY A 242 4.55 -8.01 11.14
CA GLY A 242 3.62 -9.03 11.57
C GLY A 242 4.02 -10.42 11.06
N PRO A 243 3.33 -11.49 11.51
CA PRO A 243 3.64 -12.86 11.10
C PRO A 243 3.66 -13.12 9.59
N LEU A 244 4.54 -14.03 9.20
CA LEU A 244 4.47 -14.67 7.90
C LEU A 244 3.19 -15.50 7.77
N LEU A 245 2.40 -15.17 6.76
CA LEU A 245 1.21 -15.89 6.33
C LEU A 245 1.58 -16.64 5.04
N HIS A 246 1.28 -17.94 4.98
CA HIS A 246 1.62 -18.78 3.84
C HIS A 246 0.34 -19.35 3.24
N ALA A 247 0.23 -19.29 1.92
CA ALA A 247 -0.87 -19.88 1.19
C ALA A 247 -0.38 -20.32 -0.20
N GLU A 248 -1.02 -21.36 -0.73
CA GLU A 248 -0.80 -21.82 -2.10
C GLU A 248 -1.90 -21.32 -3.01
N VAL A 249 -1.61 -21.29 -4.32
CA VAL A 249 -2.62 -21.00 -5.33
C VAL A 249 -3.80 -21.98 -5.20
N GLY A 250 -5.00 -21.44 -5.09
CA GLY A 250 -6.24 -22.17 -4.87
C GLY A 250 -6.68 -22.23 -3.40
N ASP A 251 -5.88 -21.79 -2.44
CA ASP A 251 -6.27 -21.76 -1.04
C ASP A 251 -7.24 -20.60 -0.73
N SER A 252 -7.95 -20.74 0.39
CA SER A 252 -8.62 -19.63 1.09
C SER A 252 -7.92 -19.39 2.42
N VAL A 253 -7.62 -18.13 2.72
CA VAL A 253 -7.06 -17.69 3.99
C VAL A 253 -8.15 -17.01 4.81
N LEU A 254 -8.37 -17.49 6.03
CA LEU A 254 -9.31 -16.92 6.99
C LEU A 254 -8.52 -16.24 8.11
N ILE A 255 -8.61 -14.93 8.21
CA ILE A 255 -7.95 -14.15 9.26
C ILE A 255 -8.97 -13.80 10.33
N VAL A 256 -8.81 -14.36 11.53
CA VAL A 256 -9.56 -13.95 12.71
C VAL A 256 -8.75 -12.87 13.42
N PHE A 257 -9.16 -11.63 13.25
CA PHE A 257 -8.44 -10.45 13.71
C PHE A 257 -9.10 -9.85 14.95
N LYS A 258 -8.32 -9.67 16.03
CA LYS A 258 -8.74 -8.98 17.25
C LYS A 258 -8.06 -7.62 17.36
N ASN A 259 -8.84 -6.56 17.46
CA ASN A 259 -8.27 -5.25 17.77
C ASN A 259 -8.18 -5.05 19.29
N LYS A 260 -6.98 -5.01 19.85
CA LYS A 260 -6.73 -4.67 21.27
C LYS A 260 -6.12 -3.26 21.42
N ALA A 261 -5.93 -2.54 20.31
CA ALA A 261 -5.37 -1.20 20.32
C ALA A 261 -6.46 -0.14 20.55
N SER A 262 -6.03 1.09 20.85
CA SER A 262 -6.94 2.20 21.16
C SER A 262 -7.69 2.76 19.96
N ARG A 263 -7.22 2.50 18.74
CA ARG A 263 -7.77 3.05 17.48
C ARG A 263 -8.40 1.96 16.61
N PRO A 264 -9.33 2.30 15.71
CA PRO A 264 -9.84 1.36 14.72
C PRO A 264 -8.74 0.87 13.78
N TYR A 265 -8.68 -0.44 13.56
CA TYR A 265 -7.74 -1.07 12.64
C TYR A 265 -8.46 -2.11 11.77
N SER A 266 -7.80 -2.50 10.70
CA SER A 266 -8.29 -3.52 9.75
C SER A 266 -7.11 -4.36 9.28
N VAL A 267 -7.40 -5.40 8.49
CA VAL A 267 -6.36 -6.20 7.84
C VAL A 267 -6.73 -6.41 6.38
N SER A 268 -5.83 -5.99 5.50
CA SER A 268 -5.92 -6.15 4.05
C SER A 268 -4.55 -6.56 3.54
N ALA A 269 -4.50 -7.25 2.41
CA ALA A 269 -3.25 -7.71 1.82
C ALA A 269 -3.16 -7.40 0.33
N HIS A 270 -1.94 -7.13 -0.12
CA HIS A 270 -1.60 -7.01 -1.52
C HIS A 270 -1.77 -8.34 -2.24
N GLY A 271 -2.00 -8.25 -3.55
CA GLY A 271 -2.05 -9.41 -4.45
C GLY A 271 -3.23 -10.37 -4.30
N ILE A 272 -3.94 -10.39 -3.16
CA ILE A 272 -5.02 -11.37 -2.88
C ILE A 272 -6.41 -10.88 -3.31
N GLU A 273 -7.35 -11.81 -3.44
CA GLU A 273 -8.75 -11.50 -3.68
C GLU A 273 -9.50 -11.43 -2.33
N GLU A 274 -9.90 -10.23 -1.92
CA GLU A 274 -10.69 -10.05 -0.70
C GLU A 274 -12.17 -10.37 -0.92
N VAL A 275 -12.67 -11.40 -0.26
CA VAL A 275 -14.10 -11.73 -0.30
C VAL A 275 -14.82 -10.76 0.66
N ALA A 276 -15.32 -9.67 0.10
CA ALA A 276 -16.14 -8.73 0.85
C ALA A 276 -17.44 -9.43 1.27
N ALA A 277 -17.67 -9.61 2.58
CA ALA A 277 -19.00 -9.88 3.08
C ALA A 277 -19.83 -8.59 2.94
N LEU A 278 -20.67 -8.53 1.90
CA LEU A 278 -21.73 -7.54 1.73
C LEU A 278 -21.27 -6.06 1.85
N GLY A 279 -20.28 -5.66 1.05
CA GLY A 279 -20.00 -4.24 0.79
C GLY A 279 -19.52 -3.40 1.99
N LYS A 280 -19.16 -4.01 3.13
CA LYS A 280 -18.59 -3.30 4.28
C LYS A 280 -17.08 -3.41 4.32
N ILE A 281 -16.42 -2.25 4.46
CA ILE A 281 -15.05 -2.17 4.94
C ILE A 281 -15.08 -2.63 6.40
N PHE A 282 -14.44 -3.75 6.71
CA PHE A 282 -14.32 -4.25 8.07
C PHE A 282 -13.27 -3.40 8.79
N LEU A 283 -13.71 -2.34 9.46
CA LEU A 283 -12.93 -1.67 10.49
C LEU A 283 -13.30 -2.31 11.82
N SER A 284 -12.31 -2.90 12.49
CA SER A 284 -12.47 -3.39 13.87
C SER A 284 -12.21 -2.24 14.83
N VAL A 285 -13.21 -1.85 15.63
CA VAL A 285 -12.98 -0.92 16.74
C VAL A 285 -12.29 -1.62 17.91
N SER A 286 -11.84 -0.85 18.91
CA SER A 286 -11.15 -1.41 20.08
C SER A 286 -11.99 -2.50 20.78
N GLY A 287 -11.37 -3.64 21.04
CA GLY A 287 -11.97 -4.83 21.65
C GLY A 287 -12.66 -5.79 20.67
N GLU A 288 -12.97 -5.36 19.45
CA GLU A 288 -13.73 -6.13 18.47
C GLU A 288 -12.91 -7.26 17.81
N ILE A 289 -13.59 -8.34 17.45
CA ILE A 289 -13.03 -9.43 16.64
C ILE A 289 -13.77 -9.50 15.31
N ASN A 290 -13.06 -9.32 14.20
CA ASN A 290 -13.60 -9.50 12.85
C ASN A 290 -12.87 -10.60 12.11
N THR A 291 -13.59 -11.26 11.19
CA THR A 291 -13.04 -12.32 10.37
C THR A 291 -12.98 -11.90 8.91
N TYR A 292 -11.79 -11.97 8.32
CA TYR A 292 -11.53 -11.59 6.93
C TYR A 292 -11.27 -12.86 6.13
N ARG A 293 -11.86 -12.95 4.92
CA ARG A 293 -11.61 -14.06 4.01
C ARG A 293 -10.89 -13.54 2.77
N TRP A 294 -9.73 -14.13 2.51
CA TRP A 294 -8.94 -13.89 1.31
C TRP A 294 -8.89 -15.16 0.48
N ASN A 295 -9.20 -15.06 -0.79
CA ASN A 295 -8.96 -16.12 -1.75
C ASN A 295 -7.59 -15.90 -2.41
N VAL A 296 -6.91 -16.99 -2.75
CA VAL A 296 -5.63 -16.96 -3.46
C VAL A 296 -5.84 -17.53 -4.87
N PRO A 297 -6.41 -16.76 -5.82
CA PRO A 297 -6.50 -17.19 -7.21
C PRO A 297 -5.11 -17.31 -7.85
N GLU A 298 -5.06 -17.89 -9.06
CA GLU A 298 -3.81 -18.05 -9.83
C GLU A 298 -3.09 -16.72 -10.03
N ARG A 299 -3.83 -15.64 -10.29
CA ARG A 299 -3.29 -14.28 -10.43
C ARG A 299 -2.65 -13.71 -9.16
N SER A 300 -2.86 -14.32 -8.00
CA SER A 300 -2.25 -13.92 -6.72
C SER A 300 -0.93 -14.66 -6.44
N GLY A 301 -0.66 -15.71 -7.23
CA GLY A 301 0.56 -16.51 -7.13
C GLY A 301 1.67 -16.05 -8.09
N PRO A 302 2.79 -16.79 -8.12
CA PRO A 302 3.90 -16.51 -9.02
C PRO A 302 3.49 -16.43 -10.49
N GLY A 303 4.02 -15.44 -11.20
CA GLY A 303 3.95 -15.36 -12.65
C GLY A 303 4.88 -16.39 -13.32
N LYS A 304 4.88 -16.41 -14.65
CA LYS A 304 5.67 -17.36 -15.47
C LYS A 304 7.17 -17.31 -15.19
N THR A 305 7.70 -16.14 -14.85
CA THR A 305 9.13 -15.91 -14.61
C THR A 305 9.44 -15.59 -13.15
N ASP A 306 8.45 -15.65 -12.27
CA ASP A 306 8.68 -15.52 -10.82
C ASP A 306 9.28 -16.81 -10.25
N PRO A 307 9.95 -16.73 -9.08
CA PRO A 307 10.25 -17.90 -8.28
C PRO A 307 8.97 -18.58 -7.76
N ASN A 308 9.09 -19.82 -7.28
CA ASN A 308 7.96 -20.60 -6.76
C ASN A 308 7.18 -19.93 -5.62
N CYS A 309 7.77 -18.95 -4.94
CA CYS A 309 7.14 -18.18 -3.88
C CYS A 309 7.38 -16.69 -4.13
N ILE A 310 6.31 -15.90 -4.12
CA ILE A 310 6.36 -14.43 -4.13
C ILE A 310 5.81 -13.87 -2.82
N THR A 311 6.20 -12.64 -2.48
CA THR A 311 5.81 -12.01 -1.22
C THR A 311 4.82 -10.88 -1.44
N TRP A 312 3.84 -10.79 -0.54
CA TRP A 312 2.89 -9.70 -0.46
C TRP A 312 2.94 -9.06 0.92
N VAL A 313 2.65 -7.77 0.98
CA VAL A 313 2.52 -7.03 2.23
C VAL A 313 1.06 -7.00 2.65
N TYR A 314 0.81 -7.15 3.94
CA TYR A 314 -0.50 -6.89 4.53
C TYR A 314 -0.41 -5.77 5.57
N TYR A 315 -1.47 -4.99 5.68
CA TYR A 315 -1.50 -3.75 6.44
C TYR A 315 -2.95 -3.37 6.79
N SER A 316 -3.11 -2.34 7.63
CA SER A 316 -4.42 -1.78 7.93
C SER A 316 -4.82 -0.74 6.89
N THR A 317 -6.05 -0.82 6.38
CA THR A 317 -6.64 0.17 5.47
C THR A 317 -7.41 1.28 6.19
N ALA A 318 -7.44 1.27 7.53
CA ALA A 318 -8.16 2.27 8.32
C ALA A 318 -7.64 3.70 8.10
N ASN A 319 -6.32 3.83 8.06
CA ASN A 319 -5.62 5.00 7.57
C ASN A 319 -4.37 4.50 6.86
N PHE A 320 -4.22 4.78 5.57
CA PHE A 320 -3.09 4.25 4.83
C PHE A 320 -1.75 4.88 5.27
N VAL A 321 -1.76 6.12 5.75
CA VAL A 321 -0.55 6.87 6.10
C VAL A 321 -0.17 6.70 7.59
N LYS A 322 -1.12 6.33 8.46
CA LYS A 322 -0.98 6.33 9.93
C LYS A 322 -1.37 5.02 10.60
#